data_AF-A0A8J7XAB5-F1
#
_entry.id   AF-A0A8J7XAB5-F1
#
_cell.length_a   1.000
_cell.length_b   1.000
_cell.length_c   1.000
_cell.angle_alpha   90.00
_cell.angle_beta   90.00
_cell.angle_gamma   90.00
#
_symmetry.space_group_name_H-M   'P 1'
#
loop_
_entity.id
_entity.type
_entity.pdbx_description
1 polymer ?
#
loop_
_entity_poly.entity_id
_entity_poly.type
_entity_poly.pdbx_seq_one_letter_code
_entity_poly.pdbx_strand_id
1 'polypeptide(L)' 'MARKKTPLIKGILTKMNRVRKRAPIWVFAKTNRRVRDSPKSNRNWRRDKIF' A
#
# COMPACT_ATOMS: atom_id res chain seq x y z
N MET A 1 9.75 -9.25 -11.96
CA MET A 1 10.45 -8.05 -11.45
C MET A 1 11.86 -8.04 -11.99
N ALA A 2 12.34 -6.92 -12.53
CA ALA A 2 13.74 -6.82 -13.01
C ALA A 2 14.74 -7.12 -11.87
N ARG A 3 15.78 -7.92 -12.17
CA ARG A 3 16.78 -8.41 -11.22
C ARG A 3 17.70 -7.29 -10.70
N LYS A 4 18.08 -6.34 -11.56
CA LYS A 4 18.85 -5.15 -11.20
C LYS A 4 17.93 -3.93 -11.11
N LYS A 5 18.03 -3.16 -10.02
CA LYS A 5 17.23 -1.95 -9.76
C LYS A 5 18.11 -0.89 -9.12
N THR A 6 17.88 0.37 -9.45
CA THR A 6 18.52 1.48 -8.74
C THR A 6 17.99 1.56 -7.29
N PRO A 7 18.77 2.12 -6.35
CA PRO A 7 18.32 2.31 -4.97
C PRO A 7 17.01 3.10 -4.87
N LEU A 8 16.84 4.11 -5.74
CA LEU A 8 15.62 4.92 -5.83
C LEU A 8 14.39 4.04 -6.13
N ILE A 9 14.46 3.21 -7.17
CA ILE A 9 13.37 2.31 -7.54
C ILE A 9 13.10 1.31 -6.40
N LYS A 10 14.13 0.79 -5.74
CA LYS A 10 13.99 -0.12 -4.59
C LYS A 10 13.26 0.57 -3.43
N GLY A 11 13.57 1.83 -3.15
CA GLY A 11 12.91 2.66 -2.14
C GLY A 11 11.43 2.87 -2.45
N ILE A 12 11.10 3.23 -3.70
CA ILE A 12 9.71 3.40 -4.16
C ILE A 12 8.94 2.09 -4.00
N LEU A 13 9.48 0.97 -4.47
CA LEU A 13 8.84 -0.34 -4.34
C LEU A 13 8.58 -0.72 -2.88
N THR A 14 9.54 -0.45 -2.00
CA THR A 14 9.42 -0.72 -0.55
C THR A 14 8.32 0.13 0.07
N LYS A 15 8.31 1.44 -0.24
CA LYS A 15 7.26 2.37 0.23
C LYS A 15 5.89 1.93 -0.25
N MET A 16 5.75 1.60 -1.53
CA MET A 16 4.47 1.15 -2.11
C MET A 16 3.99 -0.17 -1.51
N ASN A 17 4.90 -1.07 -1.14
CA ASN A 17 4.53 -2.32 -0.46
C ASN A 17 4.05 -2.07 0.98
N ARG A 18 4.66 -1.11 1.70
CA ARG A 18 4.23 -0.74 3.06
C ARG A 18 2.85 -0.07 3.09
N VAL A 19 2.57 0.79 2.11
CA VAL A 19 1.28 1.51 1.99
C VAL A 19 0.12 0.58 1.64
N ARG A 20 0.39 -0.56 1.00
CA ARG A 20 -0.63 -1.54 0.59
C ARG A 20 -1.35 -2.21 1.77
N LYS A 21 -0.96 -1.97 3.02
CA LYS A 21 -1.57 -2.62 4.18
C LYS A 21 -2.92 -1.99 4.53
N ARG A 22 -3.88 -2.85 4.90
CA ARG A 22 -5.18 -2.45 5.42
C ARG A 22 -5.00 -1.67 6.73
N ALA A 23 -5.91 -0.73 6.99
CA ALA A 23 -5.95 -0.04 8.27
C ALA A 23 -6.17 -1.05 9.42
N PRO A 24 -5.48 -0.92 10.56
CA PRO A 24 -5.68 -1.78 11.72
C PRO A 24 -7.10 -1.68 12.30
N ILE A 25 -7.57 -2.77 12.91
CA ILE A 25 -8.93 -2.88 13.48
C ILE A 25 -9.22 -1.76 14.49
N TRP A 26 -8.24 -1.39 15.32
CA TRP A 26 -8.41 -0.34 16.33
C TRP A 26 -8.75 1.03 15.72
N VAL A 27 -8.32 1.29 14.47
CA VAL A 27 -8.65 2.54 13.75
C VAL A 27 -10.14 2.59 13.44
N PHE A 28 -10.73 1.45 13.08
CA PHE A 28 -12.17 1.35 12.81
C PHE A 28 -12.99 1.57 14.07
N ALA A 29 -12.55 1.01 15.19
CA ALA A 29 -13.17 1.25 16.49
C ALA A 29 -13.10 2.73 16.89
N LYS A 30 -11.93 3.35 16.77
CA LYS A 30 -11.71 4.76 17.12
C LYS A 30 -12.52 5.74 16.27
N THR A 31 -12.80 5.38 15.02
CA THR A 31 -13.49 6.25 14.06
C THR A 31 -14.99 5.96 13.93
N ASN A 32 -15.59 5.15 14.82
CA ASN A 32 -16.98 4.69 14.69
C ASN A 32 -17.27 4.13 13.29
N ARG A 33 -16.32 3.36 12.73
CA ARG A 33 -16.38 2.77 11.38
C ARG A 33 -16.57 3.78 10.24
N ARG A 34 -16.25 5.07 10.45
CA ARG A 34 -16.16 6.08 9.37
C ARG A 34 -15.02 5.74 8.42
N VAL A 35 -13.91 5.25 8.94
CA VAL A 35 -12.87 4.58 8.15
C VAL A 35 -13.23 3.09 8.12
N ARG A 36 -13.40 2.52 6.92
CA ARG A 36 -13.74 1.09 6.72
C ARG A 36 -12.61 0.30 6.07
N ASP A 37 -11.78 1.01 5.33
CA ASP A 37 -10.64 0.48 4.61
C ASP A 37 -9.58 1.57 4.44
N SER A 38 -8.37 1.18 4.05
CA SER A 38 -7.34 2.13 3.66
C SER A 38 -7.54 2.48 2.18
N PRO A 39 -7.92 3.73 1.82
CA PRO A 39 -8.21 4.11 0.43
C PRO A 39 -7.01 3.97 -0.51
N LYS A 40 -5.78 3.86 0.03
CA LYS A 40 -4.54 3.66 -0.73
C LYS A 40 -4.02 2.21 -0.68
N SER A 41 -4.71 1.31 0.03
CA SER A 41 -4.30 -0.08 0.24
C SER A 41 -4.73 -1.03 -0.87
N ASN A 42 -5.71 -0.65 -1.69
CA ASN A 42 -6.38 -1.56 -2.63
C ASN A 42 -5.70 -1.71 -4.00
N ARG A 43 -4.46 -1.21 -4.13
CA ARG A 43 -3.70 -1.28 -5.39
C ARG A 43 -3.28 -2.71 -5.67
N ASN A 44 -3.73 -3.29 -6.79
CA ASN A 44 -3.37 -4.66 -7.20
C ASN A 44 -2.29 -4.63 -8.28
N TRP A 45 -1.16 -5.32 -8.09
CA TRP A 45 -0.06 -5.36 -9.07
C TRP A 45 -0.48 -5.88 -10.46
N ARG A 46 -1.56 -6.66 -10.54
CA ARG A 46 -2.16 -7.12 -11.81
C ARG A 46 -2.96 -6.04 -12.52
N ARG A 47 -3.65 -5.17 -11.77
CA ARG A 47 -4.58 -4.15 -12.31
C ARG A 47 -3.93 -2.79 -12.44
N ASP A 48 -3.14 -2.40 -11.44
CA ASP A 48 -2.57 -1.06 -11.30
C ASP A 48 -1.04 -1.13 -11.30
N LYS A 49 -0.43 -0.55 -12.31
CA LYS A 49 1.03 -0.46 -12.41
C LYS A 49 1.58 0.66 -11.51
N ILE A 50 2.83 0.52 -11.07
CA ILE A 50 3.56 1.56 -10.32
C ILE A 50 4.25 2.53 -11.28
N PHE A 51 4.66 1.98 -12.42
CA PHE A 51 5.39 2.58 -13.51
C PHE A 51 4.65 2.23 -14.79
#